data_AF-A0A3C0I8A2-F1
#
_entry.id   AF-A0A3C0I8A2-F1
#
_cell.length_a   1.000
_cell.length_b   1.000
_cell.length_c   1.000
_cell.angle_alpha   90.00
_cell.angle_beta   90.00
_cell.angle_gamma   90.00
#
_symmetry.space_group_name_H-M   'P 1'
#
loop_
_entity.id
_entity.type
_entity.pdbx_description
1 polymer ?
#
loop_
_entity_poly.entity_id
_entity_poly.type
_entity_poly.pdbx_seq_one_letter_code
_entity_poly.pdbx_strand_id
1 'polypeptide(L)' 'MFKFFSSPSSSPTHTSHLSASTPPLQTDIHSHLLPGIDDGVQTWEEALQIVKGFVAMGYTKLIITPHIMSGFYP' A
#
# COMPACT_ATOMS: atom_id res chain seq x y z
N MET A 1 -7.77 -21.70 60.17
CA MET A 1 -6.52 -21.69 59.40
C MET A 1 -6.74 -20.82 58.16
N PHE A 2 -6.40 -19.53 58.24
CA PHE A 2 -6.62 -18.56 57.17
C PHE A 2 -5.44 -18.62 56.18
N LYS A 3 -5.74 -18.89 54.91
CA LYS A 3 -4.73 -18.97 53.85
C LYS A 3 -4.53 -17.57 53.26
N PHE A 4 -3.47 -16.91 53.69
CA PHE A 4 -2.94 -15.67 53.09
C PHE A 4 -2.50 -15.97 51.65
N PHE A 5 -3.24 -15.49 50.66
CA PHE A 5 -2.82 -15.53 49.26
C PHE A 5 -2.06 -14.23 48.94
N SER A 6 -0.80 -14.34 48.55
CA SER A 6 0.00 -13.25 47.96
C SER A 6 -0.69 -12.69 46.71
N SER A 7 -0.75 -11.36 46.59
CA SER A 7 -1.18 -10.72 45.34
C SER A 7 -0.14 -10.98 44.24
N PRO A 8 -0.54 -11.29 43.00
CA PRO A 8 0.38 -11.16 41.88
C PRO A 8 0.49 -9.67 41.52
N SER A 9 1.73 -9.16 41.51
CA SER A 9 2.08 -7.88 40.88
C SER A 9 1.77 -7.98 39.38
N SER A 10 0.63 -7.43 38.95
CA SER A 10 0.34 -7.27 37.53
C SER A 10 0.93 -5.94 37.07
N SER A 11 2.08 -6.00 36.40
CA SER A 11 2.63 -4.91 35.62
C SER A 11 1.58 -4.34 34.65
N PRO A 12 1.55 -3.02 34.40
CA PRO A 12 0.56 -2.44 33.51
C PRO A 12 0.81 -2.97 32.10
N THR A 13 -0.12 -3.79 31.61
CA THR A 13 -0.13 -4.24 30.23
C THR A 13 -0.40 -2.99 29.39
N HIS A 14 0.62 -2.52 28.68
CA HIS A 14 0.51 -1.43 27.72
C HIS A 14 -0.45 -1.90 26.62
N THR A 15 -1.74 -1.63 26.78
CA THR A 15 -2.73 -1.86 25.74
C THR A 15 -2.42 -0.87 24.64
N SER A 16 -1.78 -1.34 23.57
CA SER A 16 -1.65 -0.58 22.35
C SER A 16 -3.06 -0.32 21.84
N HIS A 17 -3.53 0.92 22.03
CA HIS A 17 -4.67 1.45 21.32
C HIS A 17 -4.38 1.25 19.82
N LEU A 18 -5.03 0.26 19.21
CA LEU A 18 -5.03 0.07 17.76
C LEU A 18 -5.72 1.29 17.16
N SER A 19 -4.90 2.23 16.72
CA SER A 19 -5.29 3.43 16.01
C SER A 19 -5.90 3.04 14.67
N ALA A 20 -7.17 3.40 14.47
CA ALA A 20 -7.97 3.41 13.25
C ALA A 20 -7.54 2.49 12.09
N SER A 21 -8.36 1.47 11.81
CA SER A 21 -8.24 0.62 10.62
C SER A 21 -8.59 1.40 9.35
N THR A 22 -7.64 2.13 8.79
CA THR A 22 -7.76 2.64 7.41
C THR A 22 -7.98 1.44 6.49
N PRO A 23 -9.00 1.45 5.62
CA PRO A 23 -9.20 0.38 4.66
C PRO A 23 -7.94 0.23 3.79
N PRO A 24 -7.54 -1.01 3.43
CA PRO A 24 -6.34 -1.22 2.62
C PRO A 24 -6.46 -0.47 1.29
N LEU A 25 -5.39 0.21 0.88
CA LEU A 25 -5.31 0.83 -0.44
C LEU A 25 -5.27 -0.27 -1.50
N GLN A 26 -6.33 -0.39 -2.30
CA GLN A 26 -6.49 -1.47 -3.28
C GLN A 26 -6.31 -1.01 -4.73
N THR A 27 -6.52 0.28 -4.99
CA THR A 27 -6.49 0.84 -6.35
C THR A 27 -5.52 1.99 -6.42
N ASP A 28 -4.58 1.90 -7.36
CA ASP A 28 -3.84 3.07 -7.84
C ASP A 28 -4.62 3.73 -8.97
N ILE A 29 -4.77 5.05 -8.90
CA ILE A 29 -5.58 5.83 -9.85
C ILE A 29 -4.73 6.66 -10.82
N HIS A 30 -3.41 6.74 -10.60
CA HIS A 30 -2.55 7.61 -11.38
C HIS A 30 -1.13 7.07 -11.42
N SER A 31 -0.76 6.49 -12.56
CA SER A 31 0.60 6.00 -12.81
C SER A 31 0.94 5.96 -14.30
N HIS A 32 2.24 5.94 -14.58
CA HIS A 32 2.85 5.98 -15.91
C HIS A 32 3.66 4.70 -16.15
N LEU A 33 2.96 3.57 -16.26
CA LEU A 33 3.55 2.22 -16.34
C LEU A 33 3.55 1.61 -17.74
N LEU A 34 3.22 2.38 -18.78
CA LEU A 34 3.26 1.93 -20.17
C LEU A 34 4.53 2.45 -20.86
N PRO A 35 5.51 1.57 -21.19
CA PRO A 35 6.73 1.98 -21.84
C PRO A 35 6.50 2.62 -23.22
N GLY A 36 7.21 3.72 -23.48
CA GLY A 36 7.22 4.39 -24.79
C GLY A 36 5.98 5.24 -25.10
N ILE A 37 5.12 5.50 -24.12
CA ILE A 37 3.94 6.36 -24.27
C ILE A 37 4.22 7.79 -23.77
N ASP A 38 4.96 7.93 -22.68
CA ASP A 38 5.33 9.21 -22.09
C ASP A 38 6.64 9.11 -21.28
N ASP A 39 6.83 9.98 -20.30
CA ASP A 39 8.02 10.10 -19.46
C ASP A 39 8.05 9.13 -18.26
N GLY A 40 7.13 8.15 -18.22
CA GLY A 40 7.11 7.09 -17.22
C GLY A 40 8.23 6.05 -17.38
N VAL A 41 7.90 4.78 -17.11
CA VAL A 41 8.82 3.64 -17.27
C VAL A 41 9.33 3.51 -18.70
N GLN A 42 10.57 3.06 -18.88
CA GLN A 42 11.21 2.99 -20.20
C GLN A 42 11.21 1.58 -20.78
N THR A 43 11.08 0.54 -19.95
CA THR A 43 11.08 -0.87 -20.38
C THR A 43 9.93 -1.66 -19.77
N TRP A 44 9.54 -2.77 -20.43
CA TRP A 44 8.53 -3.68 -19.90
C TRP A 44 9.00 -4.39 -18.63
N GLU A 45 10.30 -4.62 -18.51
CA GLU A 45 10.93 -5.18 -17.32
C GLU A 45 10.75 -4.27 -16.10
N GLU A 46 10.99 -2.97 -16.23
CA GLU A 46 10.73 -1.97 -15.18
C GLU A 46 9.25 -1.92 -14.80
N ALA A 47 8.36 -1.85 -15.79
CA ALA A 47 6.92 -1.88 -15.57
C ALA A 47 6.50 -3.11 -14.75
N LEU A 48 7.00 -4.29 -15.14
CA LEU A 48 6.67 -5.55 -14.48
C LEU A 48 7.22 -5.62 -13.05
N GLN A 49 8.42 -5.09 -12.79
CA GLN A 49 8.98 -5.01 -11.44
C GLN A 49 8.09 -4.15 -10.53
N ILE A 50 7.64 -2.99 -11.02
CA ILE A 50 6.77 -2.10 -10.26
C ILE A 50 5.41 -2.74 -10.00
N VAL A 51 4.79 -3.36 -11.02
CA VAL A 51 3.51 -4.08 -10.87
C VAL A 51 3.61 -5.21 -9.84
N LYS A 52 4.72 -5.97 -9.82
CA LYS A 52 4.96 -6.98 -8.78
C LYS A 52 5.02 -6.36 -7.38
N GLY A 53 5.62 -5.18 -7.24
CA GLY A 53 5.61 -4.40 -6.00
C GLY A 53 4.19 -4.02 -5.56
N PHE A 54 3.35 -3.54 -6.48
CA PHE A 54 1.94 -3.24 -6.21
C PHE A 54 1.16 -4.48 -5.71
N VAL A 55 1.34 -5.63 -6.37
CA VAL A 55 0.72 -6.89 -5.94
C VAL A 55 1.18 -7.28 -4.54
N ALA A 56 2.47 -7.18 -4.23
CA ALA A 56 3.01 -7.48 -2.91
C ALA A 56 2.46 -6.54 -1.80
N MET A 57 2.11 -5.31 -2.16
CA MET A 57 1.47 -4.32 -1.27
C MET A 57 -0.05 -4.51 -1.13
N GLY A 58 -0.66 -5.46 -1.86
CA GLY A 58 -2.09 -5.75 -1.78
C GLY A 58 -2.97 -4.93 -2.74
N TYR A 59 -2.39 -4.25 -3.73
CA TYR A 59 -3.16 -3.60 -4.79
C TYR A 59 -3.73 -4.63 -5.75
N THR A 60 -4.97 -4.41 -6.18
CA THR A 60 -5.70 -5.29 -7.09
C THR A 60 -6.08 -4.60 -8.40
N LYS A 61 -5.91 -3.27 -8.47
CA LYS A 61 -6.26 -2.47 -9.65
C LYS A 61 -5.28 -1.31 -9.83
N LEU A 62 -4.85 -1.10 -11.07
CA LEU A 62 -4.06 0.06 -11.50
C LEU A 62 -4.82 0.74 -12.64
N ILE A 63 -4.98 2.05 -12.58
CA ILE A 63 -5.51 2.88 -13.66
C ILE A 63 -4.36 3.70 -14.21
N ILE A 64 -3.93 3.37 -15.43
CA ILE A 64 -2.80 4.05 -16.07
C ILE A 64 -3.30 5.34 -16.73
N THR A 65 -2.65 6.45 -16.43
CA THR A 65 -3.06 7.80 -16.86
C THR A 65 -1.89 8.50 -17.53
N PRO A 66 -1.50 8.08 -18.74
CA PRO A 66 -0.39 8.70 -19.43
C PRO A 66 -0.66 10.18 -19.72
N HIS A 67 0.40 10.95 -19.93
CA HIS A 67 0.26 12.36 -20.30
C HIS A 67 -0.46 12.53 -21.64
N ILE A 68 -1.53 13.34 -21.63
CA ILE A 68 -2.19 13.79 -22.86
C ILE A 68 -1.82 15.26 -23.09
N MET A 69 -1.17 15.53 -24.22
CA MET A 69 -0.86 16.89 -24.67
C MET A 69 -1.91 17.34 -25.68
N SER A 70 -2.64 18.41 -25.35
CA SER A 70 -3.61 19.02 -26.25
C SER A 70 -2.96 19.40 -27.59
N GLY A 71 -3.53 18.93 -28.70
CA GLY A 71 -3.05 19.19 -30.06
C GLY A 71 -2.01 18.20 -30.61
N PHE A 72 -1.55 17.22 -29.82
CA PHE A 72 -0.63 16.16 -30.28
C PHE A 72 -1.31 14.80 -30.48
N TYR A 73 -2.43 14.57 -29.80
CA TYR A 73 -3.25 13.36 -29.92
C TYR A 73 -4.66 13.73 -30.43
N PRO A 74 -5.26 12.97 -31.36
CA PRO A 74 -6.55 13.25 -32.00
C PRO A 74 -7.76 13.11 -31.06
#